data_AF-A0A183GK77-F1
#
_entry.id   AF-A0A183GK77-F1
#
_cell.length_a   1.000
_cell.length_b   1.000
_cell.length_c   1.000
_cell.angle_alpha   90.00
_cell.angle_beta   90.00
_cell.angle_gamma   90.00
#
_symmetry.space_group_name_H-M   'P 1'
#
loop_
_entity.id
_entity.type
_entity.pdbx_description
1 polymer ?
#
loop_
_entity_poly.entity_id
_entity_poly.type
_entity_poly.pdbx_seq_one_letter_code
_entity_poly.pdbx_strand_id
1 'polypeptide(L)'
;MPCVTEKLSKGLHTFRILVKRDIHDNIRKNDPKSKCRNGGIYAGGQCHCIHPHTGKTCEDFACVHGISVGRRYDPLSLIFSKPCICNEGWKGDLCEYHLTDRCGNRGEWKNEKCECIGSFFGDECQFTSRCDNGVIKHGRYICLAI
;
A
#
# COMPACT_ATOMS: atom_id res chain seq x y z
N MET A 1 21.33 -1.77 52.16
CA MET A 1 22.74 -1.79 52.64
C MET A 1 23.03 -3.18 53.17
N PRO A 2 24.21 -3.80 53.01
CA PRO A 2 25.45 -3.36 52.33
C PRO A 2 26.07 -4.38 51.32
N CYS A 3 26.99 -3.85 50.48
CA CYS A 3 28.28 -4.33 49.92
C CYS A 3 28.46 -5.78 49.37
N VAL A 4 29.33 -6.11 48.40
CA VAL A 4 30.77 -5.77 48.24
C VAL A 4 31.24 -5.92 46.76
N THR A 5 32.35 -5.24 46.46
CA THR A 5 33.05 -4.87 45.23
C THR A 5 34.05 -5.89 44.61
N GLU A 6 34.30 -5.67 43.31
CA GLU A 6 35.56 -5.75 42.52
C GLU A 6 36.36 -7.06 42.32
N LYS A 7 36.71 -7.33 41.04
CA LYS A 7 38.12 -7.43 40.58
C LYS A 7 38.28 -7.32 39.04
N LEU A 8 39.10 -6.35 38.63
CA LEU A 8 39.72 -6.23 37.30
C LEU A 8 40.77 -7.31 37.06
N SER A 9 40.87 -7.87 35.83
CA SER A 9 42.16 -8.06 35.14
C SER A 9 42.02 -8.46 33.66
N LYS A 10 42.38 -7.52 32.77
CA LYS A 10 43.16 -7.61 31.52
C LYS A 10 42.95 -8.79 30.55
N GLY A 11 42.61 -8.46 29.29
CA GLY A 11 42.81 -9.33 28.14
C GLY A 11 42.31 -8.73 26.82
N LEU A 12 43.16 -7.98 26.12
CA LEU A 12 42.94 -7.47 24.77
C LEU A 12 43.06 -8.64 23.77
N HIS A 13 41.94 -9.11 23.21
CA HIS A 13 41.97 -9.96 22.01
C HIS A 13 40.80 -9.61 21.10
N THR A 14 41.12 -9.00 19.96
CA THR A 14 40.24 -8.69 18.84
C THR A 14 39.77 -9.99 18.17
N PHE A 15 38.67 -10.56 18.66
CA PHE A 15 37.95 -11.61 17.94
C PHE A 15 36.98 -10.97 16.96
N ARG A 16 37.29 -11.08 15.65
CA ARG A 16 36.34 -10.87 14.55
C ARG A 16 35.17 -11.83 14.75
N ILE A 17 34.07 -11.33 15.31
CA ILE A 17 32.80 -12.07 15.35
C ILE A 17 32.24 -12.04 13.93
N LEU A 18 32.44 -13.14 13.18
CA LEU A 18 31.60 -13.49 12.05
C LEU A 18 30.20 -13.76 12.61
N VAL A 19 29.34 -12.73 12.61
CA VAL A 19 27.93 -12.88 12.98
C VAL A 19 27.30 -13.81 11.94
N LYS A 20 27.10 -15.07 12.33
CA LYS A 20 26.24 -16.02 11.62
C LYS A 20 24.86 -15.37 11.53
N ARG A 21 24.43 -15.03 10.30
CA ARG A 21 23.08 -14.54 10.02
C ARG A 21 22.08 -15.61 10.44
N ASP A 22 21.31 -15.36 11.49
CA ASP A 22 20.20 -16.23 11.88
C ASP A 22 19.08 -16.11 10.84
N ILE A 23 18.45 -17.24 10.52
CA ILE A 23 17.34 -17.32 9.55
C ILE A 23 16.12 -16.50 10.03
N HIS A 24 16.06 -16.16 11.32
CA HIS A 24 14.95 -15.44 11.96
C HIS A 24 15.26 -13.99 12.35
N ASP A 25 16.47 -13.47 12.09
CA ASP A 25 16.87 -12.10 12.45
C ASP A 25 16.12 -10.98 11.69
N ASN A 26 15.32 -11.36 10.71
CA ASN A 26 14.84 -10.47 9.66
C ASN A 26 13.33 -10.26 9.67
N ILE A 27 12.56 -10.74 10.65
CA ILE A 27 11.11 -10.47 10.66
C ILE A 27 10.76 -9.63 11.87
N ARG A 28 11.30 -8.41 11.91
CA ARG A 28 10.88 -7.40 12.90
C ARG A 28 9.81 -6.53 12.27
N LYS A 29 8.55 -6.87 12.52
CA LYS A 29 7.36 -6.09 12.13
C LYS A 29 7.40 -4.64 12.65
N ASN A 30 8.22 -4.35 13.66
CA ASN A 30 8.35 -3.04 14.30
C ASN A 30 9.78 -2.81 14.82
N ASP A 31 10.82 -2.93 13.98
CA ASP A 31 12.13 -2.41 14.38
C ASP A 31 12.04 -0.87 14.38
N PRO A 32 12.27 -0.18 15.52
CA PRO A 32 12.26 1.28 15.57
C PRO A 32 13.27 1.93 14.62
N LYS A 33 14.27 1.17 14.14
CA LYS A 33 15.24 1.60 13.13
C LYS A 33 14.82 1.28 11.69
N SER A 34 13.74 0.53 11.47
CA SER A 34 13.25 0.25 10.12
C SER A 34 12.72 1.54 9.49
N LYS A 35 13.24 1.87 8.30
CA LYS A 35 12.78 3.02 7.50
C LYS A 35 11.56 2.67 6.64
N CYS A 36 10.99 1.47 6.81
CA CYS A 36 9.86 0.98 6.04
C CYS A 36 8.60 1.73 6.45
N ARG A 37 7.86 2.23 5.46
CA ARG A 37 6.58 2.90 5.65
C ARG A 37 5.42 1.96 5.33
N ASN A 38 4.21 2.42 5.62
CA ASN A 38 2.96 1.77 5.21
C ASN A 38 2.90 0.26 5.60
N GLY A 39 3.38 -0.06 6.80
CA GLY A 39 3.36 -1.43 7.34
C GLY A 39 4.37 -2.40 6.69
N GLY A 40 5.33 -1.91 5.91
CA GLY A 40 6.38 -2.73 5.32
C GLY A 40 7.24 -3.47 6.36
N ILE A 41 7.62 -4.71 6.05
CA ILE A 41 8.38 -5.58 6.95
C ILE A 41 9.87 -5.44 6.61
N TYR A 42 10.70 -5.09 7.60
CA TYR A 42 12.15 -5.00 7.38
C TYR A 42 12.81 -6.36 7.57
N ALA A 43 13.31 -6.93 6.46
CA ALA A 43 13.93 -8.24 6.43
C ALA A 43 15.13 -8.26 5.48
N GLY A 44 16.23 -8.89 5.90
CA GLY A 44 17.38 -9.15 5.04
C GLY A 44 18.12 -7.87 4.59
N GLY A 45 17.92 -6.76 5.30
CA GLY A 45 18.45 -5.45 4.92
C GLY A 45 17.55 -4.63 3.99
N GLN A 46 16.36 -5.14 3.63
CA GLN A 46 15.42 -4.49 2.71
C GLN A 46 14.00 -4.44 3.29
N CYS A 47 13.19 -3.49 2.82
CA CYS A 47 11.76 -3.47 3.11
C CYS A 47 10.99 -4.38 2.15
N HIS A 48 10.20 -5.29 2.72
CA HIS A 48 9.18 -6.06 2.02
C HIS A 48 7.85 -5.34 2.16
N CYS A 49 7.39 -4.77 1.06
CA CYS A 49 6.19 -3.94 1.05
C CYS A 49 4.93 -4.77 0.97
N ILE A 50 3.89 -4.31 1.69
CA ILE A 50 2.56 -4.87 1.60
C ILE A 50 1.84 -4.15 0.47
N HIS A 51 1.18 -4.91 -0.42
CA HIS A 51 0.38 -4.33 -1.49
C HIS A 51 -0.69 -3.38 -0.91
N PRO A 52 -0.89 -2.17 -1.48
CA PRO A 52 -0.43 -1.71 -2.80
C PRO A 52 0.90 -0.95 -2.83
N HIS A 53 1.71 -1.03 -1.78
CA HIS A 53 2.93 -0.23 -1.66
C HIS A 53 4.16 -0.88 -2.31
N THR A 54 5.09 -0.04 -2.75
CA THR A 54 6.36 -0.45 -3.38
C THR A 54 7.47 0.56 -3.07
N GLY A 55 8.65 0.35 -3.66
CA GLY A 55 9.84 1.17 -3.46
C GLY A 55 10.70 0.70 -2.29
N LYS A 56 11.90 1.28 -2.17
CA LYS A 56 12.92 0.85 -1.18
C LYS A 56 12.44 0.93 0.27
N THR A 57 11.53 1.85 0.54
CA THR A 57 10.98 2.17 1.86
C THR A 57 9.45 2.01 1.90
N CYS A 58 8.84 1.36 0.89
CA CYS A 58 7.39 1.16 0.82
C CYS A 58 6.57 2.46 0.81
N GLU A 59 7.12 3.54 0.26
CA GLU A 59 6.47 4.85 0.19
C GLU A 59 5.75 5.13 -1.13
N ASP A 60 6.03 4.31 -2.14
CA ASP A 60 5.42 4.41 -3.46
C ASP A 60 4.23 3.46 -3.59
N PHE A 61 3.46 3.63 -4.66
CA PHE A 61 2.35 2.75 -5.02
C PHE A 61 2.70 1.93 -6.27
N ALA A 62 2.29 0.68 -6.28
CA ALA A 62 2.49 -0.24 -7.39
C ALA A 62 1.47 0.03 -8.53
N CYS A 63 1.58 1.20 -9.14
CA CYS A 63 0.73 1.59 -10.29
C CYS A 63 1.00 0.66 -11.47
N VAL A 64 -0.05 0.07 -12.05
CA VAL A 64 0.05 -0.86 -13.18
C VAL A 64 0.35 -0.10 -14.47
N HIS A 65 -0.49 0.90 -14.79
CA HIS A 65 -0.39 1.73 -15.98
C HIS A 65 -0.34 3.22 -15.65
N GLY A 66 0.67 3.62 -14.88
CA GLY A 66 0.84 5.01 -14.47
C GLY A 66 2.05 5.26 -13.60
N ILE A 67 2.10 6.47 -13.03
CA ILE A 67 3.20 6.95 -12.20
C ILE A 67 2.71 7.11 -10.75
N SER A 68 3.45 6.56 -9.80
CA SER A 68 3.21 6.73 -8.36
C SER A 68 3.39 8.19 -7.95
N VAL A 69 2.42 8.75 -7.21
CA VAL A 69 2.60 10.06 -6.56
C VAL A 69 3.40 9.95 -5.25
N GLY A 70 3.50 8.72 -4.71
CA GLY A 70 4.23 8.35 -3.51
C GLY A 70 3.83 9.20 -2.31
N ARG A 71 4.81 9.80 -1.62
CA ARG A 71 4.60 10.62 -0.41
C ARG A 71 3.76 11.88 -0.62
N ARG A 72 3.50 12.30 -1.86
CA ARG A 72 2.64 13.45 -2.16
C ARG A 72 1.16 13.08 -2.14
N TYR A 73 0.84 11.78 -2.06
CA TYR A 73 -0.54 11.33 -1.95
C TYR A 73 -1.18 11.96 -0.71
N ASP A 74 -2.25 12.71 -0.95
CA ASP A 74 -3.07 13.31 0.09
C ASP A 74 -4.51 13.24 -0.39
N PRO A 75 -5.39 12.46 0.27
CA PRO A 75 -6.78 12.31 -0.14
C PRO A 75 -7.57 13.62 -0.14
N LEU A 76 -7.10 14.67 0.55
CA LEU A 76 -7.71 16.00 0.59
C LEU A 76 -7.12 16.96 -0.46
N SER A 77 -6.04 16.57 -1.14
CA SER A 77 -5.40 17.40 -2.16
C SER A 77 -6.20 17.44 -3.46
N LEU A 78 -6.33 18.62 -4.05
CA LEU A 78 -6.95 18.80 -5.36
C LEU A 78 -6.14 18.13 -6.49
N ILE A 79 -4.82 18.01 -6.32
CA ILE A 79 -3.89 17.56 -7.37
C ILE A 79 -3.42 16.12 -7.13
N PHE A 80 -3.18 15.75 -5.87
CA PHE A 80 -2.64 14.44 -5.49
C PHE A 80 -3.61 13.60 -4.65
N SER A 81 -4.90 13.72 -4.93
CA SER A 81 -5.97 12.91 -4.30
C SER A 81 -6.00 11.45 -4.74
N LYS A 82 -5.15 11.05 -5.70
CA LYS A 82 -5.01 9.67 -6.16
C LYS A 82 -3.58 9.16 -5.98
N PRO A 83 -3.40 7.87 -5.64
CA PRO A 83 -2.06 7.31 -5.43
C PRO A 83 -1.26 7.18 -6.73
N CYS A 84 -1.95 7.12 -7.87
CA CYS A 84 -1.34 7.02 -9.19
C CYS A 84 -1.88 8.10 -10.14
N ILE A 85 -0.99 8.65 -10.96
CA ILE A 85 -1.34 9.41 -12.17
C ILE A 85 -1.34 8.41 -13.33
N CYS A 86 -2.52 8.11 -13.87
CA CYS A 86 -2.67 7.09 -14.90
C CYS A 86 -2.28 7.58 -16.29
N ASN A 87 -1.78 6.65 -17.10
CA ASN A 87 -1.58 6.87 -18.52
C ASN A 87 -2.93 7.08 -19.23
N GLU A 88 -2.88 7.67 -20.42
CA GLU A 88 -4.07 7.81 -21.26
C GLU A 88 -4.74 6.46 -21.49
N GLY A 89 -6.08 6.43 -21.41
CA GLY A 89 -6.84 5.20 -21.53
C GLY A 89 -6.95 4.39 -20.23
N TRP A 90 -6.20 4.68 -19.16
CA TRP A 90 -6.25 3.89 -17.91
C TRP A 90 -6.87 4.67 -16.75
N LYS A 91 -7.54 3.94 -15.86
CA LYS A 91 -8.16 4.45 -14.63
C LYS A 91 -8.06 3.42 -13.50
N GLY A 92 -8.49 3.88 -12.32
CA GLY A 92 -8.37 3.16 -11.05
C GLY A 92 -7.57 3.95 -10.04
N ASP A 93 -7.44 3.42 -8.83
CA ASP A 93 -6.53 3.98 -7.83
C ASP A 93 -5.08 3.57 -8.16
N LEU A 94 -4.88 2.39 -8.77
CA LEU A 94 -3.59 1.85 -9.22
C LEU A 94 -3.46 1.79 -10.76
N CYS A 95 -4.37 2.41 -11.50
CA CYS A 95 -4.41 2.38 -12.97
C CYS A 95 -4.59 0.97 -13.54
N GLU A 96 -5.43 0.17 -12.89
CA GLU A 96 -5.61 -1.25 -13.13
C GLU A 96 -6.67 -1.61 -14.18
N TYR A 97 -7.48 -0.64 -14.63
CA TYR A 97 -8.50 -0.88 -15.66
C TYR A 97 -8.45 0.13 -16.80
N HIS A 98 -8.84 -0.30 -17.98
CA HIS A 98 -8.83 0.54 -19.18
C HIS A 98 -10.19 1.23 -19.36
N LEU A 99 -10.23 2.42 -19.96
CA LEU A 99 -11.46 3.20 -20.19
C LEU A 99 -12.41 2.51 -21.19
N THR A 100 -11.91 1.56 -21.97
CA THR A 100 -12.78 0.69 -22.78
C THR A 100 -13.53 -0.33 -21.94
N ASP A 101 -13.14 -0.54 -20.68
CA ASP A 101 -13.91 -1.30 -19.68
C ASP A 101 -15.07 -0.42 -19.20
N ARG A 102 -15.98 -0.14 -20.14
CA ARG A 102 -16.97 0.93 -20.06
C ARG A 102 -17.95 0.78 -18.89
N CYS A 103 -17.98 -0.39 -18.25
CA CYS A 103 -18.91 -0.78 -17.19
C CYS A 103 -18.25 -1.10 -15.85
N GLY A 104 -17.07 -0.53 -15.59
CA GLY A 104 -16.43 -0.59 -14.28
C GLY A 104 -16.17 -2.02 -13.78
N ASN A 105 -15.93 -2.96 -14.71
CA ASN A 105 -15.81 -4.41 -14.45
C ASN A 105 -17.00 -5.05 -13.72
N ARG A 106 -18.16 -4.39 -13.71
CA ARG A 106 -19.39 -4.78 -13.00
C ARG A 106 -20.59 -4.82 -13.93
N GLY A 107 -20.34 -4.86 -15.22
CA GLY A 107 -21.34 -4.94 -16.25
C GLY A 107 -20.73 -5.30 -17.60
N GLU A 108 -21.60 -5.64 -18.53
CA GLU A 108 -21.24 -5.85 -19.93
C GLU A 108 -21.69 -4.64 -20.76
N TRP A 109 -20.85 -4.23 -21.71
CA TRP A 109 -21.24 -3.18 -22.65
C TRP A 109 -22.11 -3.76 -23.76
N LYS A 110 -23.41 -3.43 -23.77
CA LYS A 110 -24.36 -3.85 -24.82
C LYS A 110 -25.27 -2.70 -25.22
N ASN A 111 -25.58 -2.59 -26.50
CA ASN A 111 -26.54 -1.60 -27.04
C ASN A 111 -26.28 -0.17 -26.54
N GLU A 112 -25.02 0.25 -26.58
CA GLU A 112 -24.58 1.58 -26.15
C GLU A 112 -24.81 1.91 -24.66
N LYS A 113 -25.02 0.89 -23.82
CA LYS A 113 -25.21 1.05 -22.37
C LYS A 113 -24.50 -0.07 -21.60
N CYS A 114 -24.19 0.21 -20.34
CA CYS A 114 -23.79 -0.83 -19.42
C CYS A 114 -24.97 -1.65 -18.89
N GLU A 115 -24.93 -2.95 -19.12
CA GLU A 115 -25.75 -3.94 -18.43
C GLU A 115 -25.03 -4.35 -17.15
N CYS A 116 -25.40 -3.70 -16.03
CA CYS A 116 -24.78 -3.97 -14.74
C CYS A 116 -25.23 -5.32 -14.16
N ILE A 117 -24.28 -6.03 -13.54
CA ILE A 117 -24.51 -7.32 -12.88
C ILE A 117 -25.10 -7.07 -11.48
N GLY A 118 -26.10 -7.85 -11.07
CA GLY A 118 -26.60 -7.86 -9.69
C GLY A 118 -27.22 -6.54 -9.24
N SER A 119 -26.74 -5.98 -8.12
CA SER A 119 -27.25 -4.75 -7.50
C SER A 119 -26.52 -3.47 -7.94
N PHE A 120 -25.61 -3.57 -8.91
CA PHE A 120 -24.87 -2.42 -9.44
C PHE A 120 -25.72 -1.62 -10.42
N PHE A 121 -25.54 -0.30 -10.45
CA PHE A 121 -26.26 0.60 -11.34
C PHE A 121 -25.48 1.89 -11.62
N GLY A 122 -26.00 2.71 -12.54
CA GLY A 122 -25.33 3.89 -13.08
C GLY A 122 -24.74 3.64 -14.46
N ASP A 123 -24.36 4.71 -15.16
CA ASP A 123 -23.91 4.64 -16.56
C ASP A 123 -22.65 3.78 -16.77
N GLU A 124 -21.83 3.63 -15.71
CA GLU A 124 -20.61 2.82 -15.69
C GLU A 124 -20.67 1.71 -14.62
N CYS A 125 -21.85 1.36 -14.11
CA CYS A 125 -22.04 0.41 -12.99
C CYS A 125 -21.27 0.78 -11.69
N GLN A 126 -21.15 2.08 -11.46
CA GLN A 126 -20.34 2.65 -10.38
C GLN A 126 -21.05 2.69 -9.02
N PHE A 127 -22.37 2.52 -8.97
CA PHE A 127 -23.18 2.56 -7.76
C PHE A 127 -23.72 1.17 -7.40
N THR A 128 -24.06 0.95 -6.13
CA THR A 128 -24.71 -0.29 -5.65
C THR A 128 -25.92 0.06 -4.80
N SER A 129 -27.02 -0.68 -4.96
CA SER A 129 -28.25 -0.47 -4.19
C SER A 129 -28.21 -1.11 -2.79
N ARG A 130 -27.22 -1.97 -2.52
CA ARG A 130 -26.86 -2.43 -1.17
C ARG A 130 -25.55 -1.81 -0.74
N CYS A 131 -25.58 -1.12 0.40
CA CYS A 131 -24.43 -0.43 0.97
C CYS A 131 -24.38 -0.71 2.47
N ASP A 132 -23.54 -1.69 2.86
CA ASP A 132 -23.34 -2.02 4.27
C ASP A 132 -22.33 -1.06 4.93
N ASN A 133 -21.35 -0.54 4.17
CA ASN A 133 -20.38 0.46 4.61
C ASN A 133 -20.01 1.40 3.43
N GLY A 134 -20.23 2.72 3.58
CA GLY A 134 -19.87 3.73 2.58
C GLY A 134 -18.82 4.72 3.09
N VAL A 135 -18.02 5.29 2.19
CA VAL A 135 -16.99 6.30 2.49
C VAL A 135 -17.32 7.62 1.81
N ILE A 136 -17.11 8.74 2.51
CA ILE A 136 -17.27 10.06 1.91
C ILE A 136 -16.06 10.31 0.99
N LYS A 137 -16.29 10.45 -0.32
CA LYS A 137 -15.30 10.95 -1.27
C LYS A 137 -15.88 12.19 -1.96
N HIS A 138 -15.10 13.28 -2.00
CA HIS A 138 -15.51 14.56 -2.60
C HIS A 138 -16.87 15.11 -2.11
N GLY A 139 -17.15 15.00 -0.80
CA GLY A 139 -18.40 15.50 -0.21
C GLY A 139 -19.65 14.69 -0.56
N ARG A 140 -19.51 13.51 -1.16
CA ARG A 140 -20.61 12.58 -1.46
C ARG A 140 -20.38 11.27 -0.72
N TYR A 141 -21.45 10.68 -0.17
CA TYR A 141 -21.41 9.31 0.34
C TYR A 141 -21.23 8.37 -0.84
N ILE A 142 -20.06 7.74 -0.94
CA ILE A 142 -19.77 6.76 -1.96
C ILE A 142 -19.78 5.37 -1.31
N CYS A 143 -20.77 4.58 -1.72
CA CYS A 143 -20.81 3.17 -1.42
C CYS A 143 -19.89 2.43 -2.39
N LEU A 144 -18.61 2.32 -2.03
CA LEU A 144 -17.70 1.39 -2.69
C LEU A 144 -18.03 0.00 -2.14
N ALA A 145 -18.61 -0.87 -2.97
CA ALA A 145 -18.76 -2.28 -2.61
C ALA A 145 -17.36 -2.90 -2.43
N ILE A 146 -17.15 -3.53 -1.27
CA ILE A 146 -15.98 -4.36 -0.93
C ILE A 146 -15.95 -5.57 -1.86
#